data_AF-A0A964L541-F1
#
_entry.id   AF-A0A964L541-F1
#
_cell.length_a   1.000
_cell.length_b   1.000
_cell.length_c   1.000
_cell.angle_alpha   90.00
_cell.angle_beta   90.00
_cell.angle_gamma   90.00
#
_symmetry.space_group_name_H-M   'P 1'
#
loop_
_entity.id
_entity.type
_entity.pdbx_description
1 polymer ?
#
loop_
_entity_poly.entity_id
_entity_poly.type
_entity_poly.pdbx_seq_one_letter_code
_entity_poly.pdbx_strand_id
1 'polypeptide(L)'
;MTTRHASLVFASLVLGFCSSSLAATDRQVMLDEMAISAGRQFPVWSAYRDLPTMRVVVGGANQSEGSLAGSCPTAVVAHTDANFTGGSFIVQAGFAELESAACSYVVPAASFPLRLDLTEMIFATSAATVQTTTKWSIMVWEGTPATGNLKYTFSSDGKIIPHIVLPPGTTGVNVQFLIDPTDPDQMYLNDIGNHTFSIGYRIDDHNNQTQNPCYVAPPTASNAFPTTDTSGLAQPSQNWINAVNCGALGCPSGWKTFAQWPTACRPTGDWVMRATYTPVNCAALQGACCIGTNCAIATQADCLAAGGAYRGDGSICTASICLPQGNNACCFAATGGCVNLSYQSCLGAGGSPGPEGSACGTYVCFPTGACCLSSGACVGPISPTNCAAQGGNYQGLGTSCASVSCPAPQGAACFPNGFCLIMTQADAVASGATWAGAGTTCADSDGDGTADICGGSPGDINNDGSVNGLDLAILLSAWGLTGGSADVNGDGIVNGGDLAVILSDWTG
;
A
#
# COMPACT_ATOMS: atom_id res chain seq x y z
N MET A 1 -0.44 -5.91 59.34
CA MET A 1 -0.07 -7.30 59.02
C MET A 1 -1.10 -7.82 58.02
N THR A 2 -0.91 -7.61 56.73
CA THR A 2 -0.15 -8.43 55.76
C THR A 2 -0.92 -9.66 55.25
N THR A 3 -1.28 -9.59 53.95
CA THR A 3 -1.17 -10.63 52.87
C THR A 3 -1.91 -11.97 53.00
N ARG A 4 -2.30 -12.75 51.97
CA ARG A 4 -2.30 -12.73 50.48
C ARG A 4 -3.14 -13.97 50.00
N HIS A 5 -3.37 -14.06 48.69
CA HIS A 5 -4.11 -15.06 47.89
C HIS A 5 -3.85 -16.57 48.09
N ALA A 6 -4.84 -17.41 47.72
CA ALA A 6 -4.75 -18.71 47.01
C ALA A 6 -6.19 -19.18 46.66
N SER A 7 -6.67 -19.43 45.43
CA SER A 7 -6.25 -20.32 44.33
C SER A 7 -6.32 -21.82 44.62
N LEU A 8 -7.13 -22.52 43.81
CA LEU A 8 -7.18 -23.97 43.50
C LEU A 8 -7.35 -24.96 44.66
N VAL A 9 -8.56 -25.53 44.84
CA VAL A 9 -8.79 -27.00 45.02
C VAL A 9 -10.24 -27.33 44.65
N PHE A 10 -10.50 -27.73 43.40
CA PHE A 10 -11.63 -28.60 43.04
C PHE A 10 -11.08 -29.71 42.14
N ALA A 11 -10.16 -30.48 42.74
CA ALA A 11 -9.57 -31.67 42.17
C ALA A 11 -9.35 -32.67 43.31
N SER A 12 -10.38 -33.46 43.61
CA SER A 12 -10.30 -34.78 44.26
C SER A 12 -11.70 -35.33 44.50
N LEU A 13 -12.33 -35.82 43.43
CA LEU A 13 -13.22 -36.96 43.53
C LEU A 13 -12.85 -37.92 42.39
N VAL A 14 -11.65 -38.49 42.51
CA VAL A 14 -11.13 -39.51 41.60
C VAL A 14 -10.74 -40.71 42.46
N LEU A 15 -11.15 -41.90 41.98
CA LEU A 15 -10.69 -43.26 42.32
C LEU A 15 -11.45 -44.02 43.42
N GLY A 16 -12.44 -44.80 42.97
CA GLY A 16 -12.92 -45.99 43.66
C GLY A 16 -13.73 -46.88 42.73
N PHE A 17 -13.10 -47.93 42.19
CA PHE A 17 -13.64 -49.02 41.35
C PHE A 17 -14.06 -48.57 39.94
N CYS A 18 -13.37 -48.90 38.84
CA CYS A 18 -13.06 -50.26 38.41
C CYS A 18 -11.77 -50.29 37.57
N SER A 19 -10.73 -50.91 38.12
CA SER A 19 -9.54 -51.32 37.38
C SER A 19 -9.83 -52.63 36.67
N SER A 20 -10.35 -52.56 35.44
CA SER A 20 -10.21 -53.59 34.40
C SER A 20 -10.95 -53.15 33.13
N SER A 21 -10.22 -53.05 32.02
CA SER A 21 -10.72 -52.97 30.64
C SER A 21 -11.75 -51.88 30.33
N LEU A 22 -11.27 -50.70 29.92
CA LEU A 22 -11.99 -49.85 28.98
C LEU A 22 -11.11 -49.70 27.73
N ALA A 23 -11.60 -50.26 26.62
CA ALA A 23 -10.95 -50.21 25.33
C ALA A 23 -10.87 -48.76 24.83
N ALA A 24 -9.89 -48.47 23.97
CA ALA A 24 -9.71 -47.17 23.31
C ALA A 24 -10.98 -46.61 22.66
N THR A 25 -11.95 -47.47 22.36
CA THR A 25 -13.29 -47.16 21.84
C THR A 25 -14.10 -46.22 22.75
N ASP A 26 -13.93 -46.29 24.07
CA ASP A 26 -14.79 -45.53 25.02
C ASP A 26 -14.31 -44.08 25.24
N ARG A 27 -13.07 -43.77 24.83
CA ARG A 27 -12.56 -42.38 24.75
C ARG A 27 -13.13 -41.66 23.52
N GLN A 28 -13.43 -42.41 22.46
CA GLN A 28 -13.92 -41.86 21.20
C GLN A 28 -15.41 -41.50 21.31
N VAL A 29 -16.20 -42.30 22.03
CA VAL A 29 -17.62 -42.00 22.31
C VAL A 29 -17.79 -40.76 23.18
N MET A 30 -16.92 -40.54 24.18
CA MET A 30 -16.95 -39.31 24.99
C MET A 30 -16.51 -38.05 24.21
N LEU A 31 -15.62 -38.19 23.22
CA LEU A 31 -15.24 -37.10 22.32
C LEU A 31 -16.33 -36.83 21.26
N ASP A 32 -17.05 -37.87 20.82
CA ASP A 32 -18.20 -37.77 19.91
C ASP A 32 -19.46 -37.23 20.61
N GLU A 33 -19.70 -37.53 21.90
CA GLU A 33 -20.79 -36.91 22.66
C GLU A 33 -20.52 -35.42 22.97
N MET A 34 -19.25 -35.02 23.14
CA MET A 34 -18.88 -33.61 23.14
C MET A 34 -19.01 -32.94 21.76
N ALA A 35 -18.99 -33.72 20.66
CA ALA A 35 -19.25 -33.23 19.31
C ALA A 35 -20.76 -33.11 18.99
N ILE A 36 -21.62 -33.87 19.69
CA ILE A 36 -23.08 -33.81 19.52
C ILE A 36 -23.71 -32.67 20.34
N SER A 37 -22.99 -32.05 21.28
CA SER A 37 -23.42 -30.83 21.99
C SER A 37 -22.55 -29.58 21.75
N ALA A 38 -21.66 -29.58 20.75
CA ALA A 38 -20.83 -28.43 20.35
C ALA A 38 -20.67 -28.36 18.83
N GLY A 39 -21.76 -28.54 18.10
CA GLY A 39 -21.78 -28.46 16.65
C GLY A 39 -21.73 -27.01 16.17
N ARG A 40 -20.52 -26.52 15.87
CA ARG A 40 -20.17 -25.55 14.81
C ARG A 40 -18.99 -24.70 15.25
N GLN A 41 -17.77 -25.21 15.04
CA GLN A 41 -16.55 -24.43 14.77
C GLN A 41 -15.36 -25.38 14.81
N PHE A 42 -14.65 -25.52 13.69
CA PHE A 42 -13.34 -26.14 13.67
C PHE A 42 -12.33 -25.07 13.24
N PRO A 43 -11.39 -24.66 14.11
CA PRO A 43 -10.37 -23.70 13.73
C PRO A 43 -9.48 -24.31 12.65
N VAL A 44 -9.35 -23.61 11.52
CA VAL A 44 -8.41 -24.01 10.48
C VAL A 44 -7.17 -23.15 10.57
N TRP A 45 -6.09 -23.78 11.01
CA TRP A 45 -4.75 -23.27 10.83
C TRP A 45 -4.37 -23.48 9.36
N SER A 46 -4.96 -22.68 8.48
CA SER A 46 -4.56 -22.61 7.08
C SER A 46 -3.13 -22.05 7.07
N ALA A 47 -2.19 -22.88 6.63
CA ALA A 47 -0.77 -22.55 6.51
C ALA A 47 -0.41 -21.96 5.13
N TYR A 48 -1.41 -21.61 4.31
CA TYR A 48 -1.16 -21.12 2.96
C TYR A 48 -0.71 -19.67 2.97
N ARG A 49 0.46 -19.45 2.36
CA ARG A 49 1.05 -18.12 2.11
C ARG A 49 0.26 -17.35 1.06
N ASP A 50 -0.32 -18.06 0.09
CA ASP A 50 -1.14 -17.53 -1.00
C ASP A 50 -2.46 -18.32 -1.09
N LEU A 51 -3.59 -17.65 -0.89
CA LEU A 51 -4.95 -18.17 -1.03
C LEU A 51 -5.39 -18.03 -2.50
N PRO A 52 -5.78 -19.12 -3.20
CA PRO A 52 -6.23 -19.01 -4.58
C PRO A 52 -7.55 -18.25 -4.68
N THR A 53 -7.73 -17.56 -5.81
CA THR A 53 -8.93 -16.77 -6.09
C THR A 53 -9.80 -17.47 -7.14
N MET A 54 -11.08 -17.67 -6.81
CA MET A 54 -12.11 -18.05 -7.78
C MET A 54 -12.87 -16.79 -8.18
N ARG A 55 -12.53 -16.24 -9.34
CA ARG A 55 -13.19 -15.04 -9.87
C ARG A 55 -14.33 -15.44 -10.81
N VAL A 56 -15.54 -15.09 -10.41
CA VAL A 56 -16.78 -15.25 -11.18
C VAL A 56 -17.14 -13.89 -11.78
N VAL A 57 -17.18 -13.84 -13.11
CA VAL A 57 -17.61 -12.66 -13.87
C VAL A 57 -18.85 -13.06 -14.66
N VAL A 58 -19.98 -12.43 -14.37
CA VAL A 58 -21.25 -12.68 -15.08
C VAL A 58 -21.48 -11.56 -16.09
N GLY A 59 -21.80 -11.89 -17.34
CA GLY A 59 -22.12 -10.91 -18.38
C GLY A 59 -23.12 -11.43 -19.42
N GLY A 60 -23.87 -10.52 -20.05
CA GLY A 60 -24.86 -10.80 -21.08
C GLY A 60 -24.26 -11.21 -22.43
N ALA A 61 -24.83 -12.26 -23.05
CA ALA A 61 -24.45 -12.73 -24.38
C ALA A 61 -25.12 -11.88 -25.48
N ASN A 62 -24.79 -10.59 -25.59
CA ASN A 62 -24.98 -9.77 -26.81
C ASN A 62 -24.59 -8.30 -26.58
N GLN A 63 -23.69 -7.83 -27.44
CA GLN A 63 -23.62 -6.47 -27.99
C GLN A 63 -22.86 -5.33 -27.27
N SER A 64 -22.08 -4.68 -28.17
CA SER A 64 -21.67 -3.29 -28.33
C SER A 64 -21.98 -2.25 -27.25
N GLU A 65 -20.92 -1.51 -26.91
CA GLU A 65 -20.91 -0.13 -26.39
C GLU A 65 -21.68 0.09 -25.07
N GLY A 66 -21.27 -0.60 -24.02
CA GLY A 66 -21.54 -0.18 -22.63
C GLY A 66 -20.49 0.82 -22.12
N SER A 67 -20.45 2.04 -22.66
CA SER A 67 -19.73 3.14 -22.01
C SER A 67 -20.67 3.80 -21.01
N LEU A 68 -20.40 3.60 -19.71
CA LEU A 68 -20.50 4.58 -18.62
C LEU A 68 -20.31 3.86 -17.28
N ALA A 69 -19.08 3.43 -17.00
CA ALA A 69 -18.66 3.24 -15.61
C ALA A 69 -18.54 4.63 -14.97
N GLY A 70 -19.42 4.93 -14.01
CA GLY A 70 -19.38 6.19 -13.26
C GLY A 70 -17.99 6.43 -12.66
N SER A 71 -17.48 7.64 -12.80
CA SER A 71 -16.14 8.11 -12.40
C SER A 71 -15.95 8.28 -10.88
N CYS A 72 -16.76 7.62 -10.07
CA CYS A 72 -16.69 7.69 -8.62
C CYS A 72 -15.58 6.79 -8.09
N PRO A 73 -14.81 7.23 -7.06
CA PRO A 73 -13.89 6.34 -6.37
C PRO A 73 -14.64 5.15 -5.78
N THR A 74 -14.07 3.96 -5.96
CA THR A 74 -14.57 2.74 -5.34
C THR A 74 -14.25 2.76 -3.85
N ALA A 75 -15.14 2.19 -3.04
CA ALA A 75 -14.96 2.00 -1.60
C ALA A 75 -15.06 0.52 -1.25
N VAL A 76 -14.21 0.07 -0.32
CA VAL A 76 -14.19 -1.31 0.18
C VAL A 76 -14.69 -1.32 1.62
N VAL A 77 -15.61 -2.22 1.93
CA VAL A 77 -16.14 -2.44 3.28
C VAL A 77 -15.98 -3.90 3.67
N ALA A 78 -15.53 -4.11 4.92
CA ALA A 78 -15.33 -5.42 5.53
C ALA A 78 -15.49 -5.30 7.05
N HIS A 79 -15.93 -6.37 7.70
CA HIS A 79 -15.97 -6.47 9.17
C HIS A 79 -14.82 -7.29 9.75
N THR A 80 -13.93 -7.77 8.88
CA THR A 80 -12.78 -8.62 9.21
C THR A 80 -11.47 -7.89 8.91
N ASP A 81 -10.39 -8.27 9.60
CA ASP A 81 -9.02 -7.84 9.33
C ASP A 81 -8.27 -8.76 8.35
N ALA A 82 -8.94 -9.77 7.79
CA ALA A 82 -8.37 -10.65 6.78
C ALA A 82 -7.90 -9.87 5.53
N ASN A 83 -6.75 -10.25 4.99
CA ASN A 83 -6.16 -9.62 3.80
C ASN A 83 -6.69 -10.20 2.46
N PHE A 84 -7.47 -11.29 2.50
CA PHE A 84 -8.02 -12.02 1.35
C PHE A 84 -6.97 -12.59 0.38
N THR A 85 -5.69 -12.60 0.74
CA THR A 85 -4.59 -13.17 -0.05
C THR A 85 -3.90 -14.34 0.63
N GLY A 86 -4.18 -14.62 1.91
CA GLY A 86 -3.60 -15.72 2.68
C GLY A 86 -3.86 -15.58 4.18
N GLY A 87 -3.53 -16.59 4.97
CA GLY A 87 -3.66 -16.52 6.43
C GLY A 87 -4.46 -17.65 7.06
N SER A 88 -4.78 -17.46 8.34
CA SER A 88 -5.48 -18.44 9.19
C SER A 88 -6.93 -18.01 9.46
N PHE A 89 -7.86 -18.97 9.35
CA PHE A 89 -9.31 -18.71 9.39
C PHE A 89 -10.02 -19.82 10.17
N ILE A 90 -11.17 -19.54 10.79
CA ILE A 90 -11.96 -20.55 11.49
C ILE A 90 -13.05 -21.05 10.53
N VAL A 91 -12.98 -22.35 10.16
CA VAL A 91 -13.97 -22.96 9.27
C VAL A 91 -15.22 -23.34 10.04
N GLN A 92 -16.36 -22.88 9.53
CA GLN A 92 -17.67 -23.15 10.10
C GLN A 92 -18.23 -24.48 9.57
N ALA A 93 -17.54 -25.59 9.85
CA ALA A 93 -17.79 -26.89 9.21
C ALA A 93 -19.13 -27.57 9.57
N GLY A 94 -19.93 -26.97 10.46
CA GLY A 94 -21.30 -27.41 10.76
C GLY A 94 -22.36 -26.50 10.14
N PHE A 95 -21.97 -25.61 9.24
CA PHE A 95 -22.88 -24.76 8.50
C PHE A 95 -23.67 -25.61 7.50
N ALA A 96 -24.99 -25.63 7.64
CA ALA A 96 -25.87 -26.57 6.96
C ALA A 96 -26.29 -26.12 5.56
N GLU A 97 -26.77 -27.07 4.76
CA GLU A 97 -27.48 -26.75 3.51
C GLU A 97 -28.64 -25.79 3.81
N LEU A 98 -28.85 -24.84 2.92
CA LEU A 98 -29.81 -23.74 3.00
C LEU A 98 -29.53 -22.70 4.09
N GLU A 99 -28.49 -22.85 4.91
CA GLU A 99 -28.05 -21.77 5.78
C GLU A 99 -27.36 -20.68 4.97
N SER A 100 -27.44 -19.43 5.44
CA SER A 100 -26.87 -18.27 4.77
C SER A 100 -26.06 -17.42 5.74
N ALA A 101 -24.85 -17.06 5.34
CA ALA A 101 -23.95 -16.19 6.08
C ALA A 101 -24.00 -14.83 5.41
N ALA A 102 -24.20 -13.75 6.16
CA ALA A 102 -24.29 -12.41 5.57
C ALA A 102 -23.65 -11.34 6.44
N CYS A 103 -23.25 -10.25 5.80
CA CYS A 103 -22.78 -9.02 6.45
C CYS A 103 -23.64 -7.85 5.99
N SER A 104 -24.02 -6.99 6.93
CA SER A 104 -24.64 -5.69 6.64
C SER A 104 -23.62 -4.58 6.78
N TYR A 105 -23.62 -3.64 5.83
CA TYR A 105 -22.73 -2.49 5.83
C TYR A 105 -23.56 -1.22 5.85
N VAL A 106 -23.39 -0.42 6.91
CA VAL A 106 -23.92 0.94 6.97
C VAL A 106 -22.92 1.84 6.27
N VAL A 107 -23.37 2.51 5.21
CA VAL A 107 -22.55 3.42 4.40
C VAL A 107 -23.17 4.82 4.39
N PRO A 108 -22.42 5.88 4.05
CA PRO A 108 -22.99 7.22 3.98
C PRO A 108 -24.22 7.26 3.06
N ALA A 109 -25.27 7.97 3.46
CA ALA A 109 -26.50 8.13 2.67
C ALA A 109 -26.23 8.62 1.24
N ALA A 110 -25.24 9.51 1.08
CA ALA A 110 -24.79 10.04 -0.21
C ALA A 110 -24.17 8.99 -1.14
N SER A 111 -23.86 7.78 -0.64
CA SER A 111 -23.37 6.68 -1.47
C SER A 111 -24.49 6.08 -2.33
N PHE A 112 -25.76 6.26 -1.96
CA PHE A 112 -26.88 5.66 -2.65
C PHE A 112 -27.52 6.60 -3.70
N PRO A 113 -27.98 6.06 -4.85
CA PRO A 113 -27.83 4.67 -5.27
C PRO A 113 -26.37 4.29 -5.53
N LEU A 114 -25.98 3.09 -5.13
CA LEU A 114 -24.64 2.55 -5.34
C LEU A 114 -24.67 1.38 -6.32
N ARG A 115 -23.59 1.25 -7.08
CA ARG A 115 -23.24 0.06 -7.86
C ARG A 115 -22.39 -0.84 -6.99
N LEU A 116 -22.77 -2.11 -6.87
CA LEU A 116 -21.97 -3.13 -6.20
C LEU A 116 -21.02 -3.75 -7.22
N ASP A 117 -19.72 -3.46 -7.10
CA ASP A 117 -18.72 -3.87 -8.08
C ASP A 117 -18.19 -5.28 -7.85
N LEU A 118 -18.00 -5.67 -6.59
CA LEU A 118 -17.37 -6.93 -6.22
C LEU A 118 -17.85 -7.38 -4.84
N THR A 119 -18.17 -8.66 -4.70
CA THR A 119 -18.37 -9.32 -3.41
C THR A 119 -17.35 -10.43 -3.23
N GLU A 120 -16.85 -10.58 -2.02
CA GLU A 120 -15.83 -11.58 -1.70
C GLU A 120 -16.17 -12.33 -0.43
N MET A 121 -15.90 -13.63 -0.43
CA MET A 121 -15.96 -14.47 0.76
C MET A 121 -14.95 -15.61 0.68
N ILE A 122 -14.27 -15.89 1.79
CA ILE A 122 -13.36 -17.03 1.87
C ILE A 122 -14.12 -18.28 2.32
N PHE A 123 -14.03 -19.32 1.49
CA PHE A 123 -14.48 -20.67 1.81
C PHE A 123 -13.26 -21.58 1.99
N ALA A 124 -13.34 -22.49 2.94
CA ALA A 124 -12.26 -23.43 3.17
C ALA A 124 -12.76 -24.79 3.66
N THR A 125 -11.88 -25.77 3.58
CA THR A 125 -12.06 -27.10 4.13
C THR A 125 -10.90 -27.46 5.04
N SER A 126 -11.14 -28.37 5.98
CA SER A 126 -10.17 -28.82 6.98
C SER A 126 -10.03 -30.33 6.92
N ALA A 127 -8.83 -30.82 6.62
CA ALA A 127 -8.53 -32.24 6.56
C ALA A 127 -9.53 -33.05 5.69
N ALA A 128 -9.98 -32.48 4.57
CA ALA A 128 -10.84 -33.18 3.63
C ALA A 128 -10.14 -34.43 3.09
N THR A 129 -10.80 -35.58 3.15
CA THR A 129 -10.22 -36.84 2.66
C THR A 129 -10.49 -37.05 1.18
N VAL A 130 -11.43 -36.31 0.59
CA VAL A 130 -11.78 -36.34 -0.82
C VAL A 130 -11.87 -34.92 -1.38
N GLN A 131 -11.92 -34.79 -2.71
CA GLN A 131 -12.18 -33.51 -3.35
C GLN A 131 -13.56 -33.01 -2.91
N THR A 132 -13.61 -31.75 -2.47
CA THR A 132 -14.86 -31.14 -2.03
C THR A 132 -15.61 -30.56 -3.22
N THR A 133 -16.93 -30.59 -3.15
CA THR A 133 -17.80 -29.85 -4.07
C THR A 133 -18.92 -29.21 -3.27
N THR A 134 -19.09 -27.90 -3.35
CA THR A 134 -20.15 -27.20 -2.61
C THR A 134 -20.84 -26.23 -3.55
N LYS A 135 -22.17 -26.34 -3.65
CA LYS A 135 -22.98 -25.42 -4.43
C LYS A 135 -23.42 -24.26 -3.54
N TRP A 136 -23.39 -23.07 -4.09
CA TRP A 136 -23.55 -21.85 -3.32
C TRP A 136 -24.30 -20.78 -4.11
N SER A 137 -24.94 -19.87 -3.40
CA SER A 137 -25.56 -18.69 -3.97
C SER A 137 -25.03 -17.42 -3.31
N ILE A 138 -24.79 -16.38 -4.10
CA ILE A 138 -24.65 -15.00 -3.61
C ILE A 138 -26.02 -14.34 -3.59
N MET A 139 -26.29 -13.60 -2.52
CA MET A 139 -27.51 -12.88 -2.27
C MET A 139 -27.15 -11.44 -1.86
N VAL A 140 -27.89 -10.48 -2.39
CA VAL A 140 -27.64 -9.05 -2.15
C VAL A 140 -28.94 -8.35 -1.78
N TRP A 141 -28.91 -7.58 -0.69
CA TRP A 141 -30.06 -6.87 -0.16
C TRP A 141 -29.87 -5.35 -0.18
N GLU A 142 -30.95 -4.63 -0.49
CA GLU A 142 -31.14 -3.25 -0.07
C GLU A 142 -31.62 -3.27 1.40
N GLY A 143 -30.80 -2.80 2.33
CA GLY A 143 -31.03 -2.95 3.77
C GLY A 143 -30.38 -4.19 4.40
N THR A 144 -30.91 -4.63 5.54
CA THR A 144 -30.46 -5.83 6.27
C THR A 144 -31.13 -7.10 5.74
N PRO A 145 -30.56 -8.31 5.94
CA PRO A 145 -31.18 -9.55 5.46
C PRO A 145 -32.53 -9.87 6.13
N ALA A 146 -32.76 -9.36 7.34
CA ALA A 146 -33.97 -9.66 8.11
C ALA A 146 -35.17 -8.78 7.74
N THR A 147 -34.95 -7.51 7.37
CA THR A 147 -36.04 -6.54 7.14
C THR A 147 -35.92 -5.79 5.82
N GLY A 148 -34.80 -5.92 5.11
CA GLY A 148 -34.55 -5.30 3.82
C GLY A 148 -35.10 -6.10 2.64
N ASN A 149 -34.91 -5.55 1.44
CA ASN A 149 -35.37 -6.16 0.20
C ASN A 149 -34.25 -7.01 -0.42
N LEU A 150 -34.47 -8.31 -0.59
CA LEU A 150 -33.58 -9.15 -1.39
C LEU A 150 -33.67 -8.73 -2.86
N LYS A 151 -32.58 -8.18 -3.40
CA LYS A 151 -32.55 -7.58 -4.74
C LYS A 151 -32.00 -8.52 -5.80
N TYR A 152 -30.87 -9.17 -5.49
CA TYR A 152 -30.19 -10.05 -6.42
C TYR A 152 -29.91 -11.41 -5.76
N THR A 153 -29.99 -12.47 -6.56
CA THR A 153 -29.56 -13.81 -6.17
C THR A 153 -28.96 -14.49 -7.39
N PHE A 154 -27.74 -14.98 -7.25
CA PHE A 154 -27.07 -15.77 -8.29
C PHE A 154 -26.57 -17.07 -7.69
N SER A 155 -26.91 -18.18 -8.34
CA SER A 155 -26.62 -19.52 -7.84
C SER A 155 -25.58 -20.22 -8.71
N SER A 156 -24.68 -20.96 -8.09
CA SER A 156 -23.72 -21.80 -8.81
C SER A 156 -24.44 -22.89 -9.60
N ASP A 157 -24.25 -22.90 -10.91
CA ASP A 157 -24.85 -23.86 -11.84
C ASP A 157 -23.80 -24.81 -12.45
N GLY A 158 -22.53 -24.62 -12.09
CA GLY A 158 -21.39 -25.38 -12.61
C GLY A 158 -21.02 -25.03 -14.05
N LYS A 159 -21.65 -23.99 -14.64
CA LYS A 159 -21.42 -23.52 -16.00
C LYS A 159 -20.95 -22.08 -15.99
N ILE A 160 -21.87 -21.14 -15.75
CA ILE A 160 -21.59 -19.70 -15.70
C ILE A 160 -21.00 -19.37 -14.34
N ILE A 161 -21.59 -19.94 -13.28
CA ILE A 161 -21.14 -19.75 -11.91
C ILE A 161 -20.63 -21.10 -11.41
N PRO A 162 -19.30 -21.30 -11.31
CA PRO A 162 -18.73 -22.57 -10.89
C PRO A 162 -19.10 -22.92 -9.44
N HIS A 163 -19.22 -24.21 -9.16
CA HIS A 163 -19.28 -24.70 -7.78
C HIS A 163 -17.92 -24.51 -7.10
N ILE A 164 -17.90 -24.42 -5.77
CA ILE A 164 -16.65 -24.42 -5.01
C ILE A 164 -16.09 -25.83 -5.00
N VAL A 165 -14.95 -26.01 -5.66
CA VAL A 165 -14.25 -27.30 -5.76
C VAL A 165 -12.86 -27.14 -5.18
N LEU A 166 -12.57 -27.84 -4.08
CA LEU A 166 -11.27 -27.80 -3.41
C LEU A 166 -10.63 -29.19 -3.40
N PRO A 167 -9.29 -29.30 -3.55
CA PRO A 167 -8.60 -30.57 -3.43
C PRO A 167 -8.71 -31.15 -2.00
N PRO A 168 -8.47 -32.47 -1.82
CA PRO A 168 -8.32 -33.06 -0.49
C PRO A 168 -7.25 -32.34 0.33
N GLY A 169 -7.42 -32.32 1.65
CA GLY A 169 -6.54 -31.69 2.62
C GLY A 169 -7.17 -30.48 3.30
N THR A 170 -6.34 -29.60 3.82
CA THR A 170 -6.76 -28.34 4.43
C THR A 170 -6.43 -27.21 3.47
N THR A 171 -7.42 -26.59 2.86
CA THR A 171 -7.23 -25.57 1.81
C THR A 171 -8.42 -24.62 1.76
N GLY A 172 -8.28 -23.50 1.07
CA GLY A 172 -9.35 -22.52 0.90
C GLY A 172 -9.28 -21.81 -0.44
N VAL A 173 -10.32 -21.02 -0.71
CA VAL A 173 -10.45 -20.19 -1.90
C VAL A 173 -11.13 -18.87 -1.53
N ASN A 174 -10.64 -17.77 -2.08
CA ASN A 174 -11.36 -16.50 -2.08
C ASN A 174 -12.35 -16.50 -3.25
N VAL A 175 -13.65 -16.59 -2.95
CA VAL A 175 -14.71 -16.52 -3.95
C VAL A 175 -15.02 -15.05 -4.23
N GLN A 176 -14.65 -14.58 -5.42
CA GLN A 176 -14.89 -13.24 -5.91
C GLN A 176 -16.02 -13.25 -6.92
N PHE A 177 -17.08 -12.48 -6.70
CA PHE A 177 -18.21 -12.36 -7.62
C PHE A 177 -18.38 -10.91 -8.07
N LEU A 178 -18.39 -10.69 -9.39
CA LEU A 178 -18.69 -9.40 -10.00
C LEU A 178 -19.52 -9.59 -11.27
N ILE A 179 -20.22 -8.54 -11.67
CA ILE A 179 -20.76 -8.42 -13.02
C ILE A 179 -19.65 -7.85 -13.91
N ASP A 180 -19.56 -8.31 -15.16
CA ASP A 180 -18.62 -7.78 -16.15
C ASP A 180 -18.72 -6.25 -16.17
N PRO A 181 -17.64 -5.48 -15.93
CA PRO A 181 -17.71 -4.02 -15.90
C PRO A 181 -18.21 -3.37 -17.20
N THR A 182 -18.18 -4.11 -18.32
CA THR A 182 -18.68 -3.66 -19.63
C THR A 182 -20.16 -3.97 -19.86
N ASP A 183 -20.78 -4.75 -18.97
CA ASP A 183 -22.21 -5.06 -19.03
C ASP A 183 -23.05 -3.82 -18.65
N PRO A 184 -24.04 -3.41 -19.44
CA PRO A 184 -24.97 -2.34 -19.05
C PRO A 184 -25.81 -2.70 -17.80
N ASP A 185 -26.08 -3.99 -17.57
CA ASP A 185 -26.94 -4.48 -16.49
C ASP A 185 -26.13 -4.78 -15.21
N GLN A 186 -25.59 -3.72 -14.61
CA GLN A 186 -24.86 -3.80 -13.33
C GLN A 186 -25.79 -4.00 -12.12
N MET A 187 -25.21 -4.42 -10.98
CA MET A 187 -25.91 -4.51 -9.70
C MET A 187 -26.04 -3.12 -9.06
N TYR A 188 -27.25 -2.55 -9.06
CA TYR A 188 -27.55 -1.26 -8.44
C TYR A 188 -28.45 -1.43 -7.21
N LEU A 189 -28.07 -0.78 -6.11
CA LEU A 189 -28.78 -0.80 -4.84
C LEU A 189 -29.24 0.61 -4.48
N ASN A 190 -30.51 0.74 -4.11
CA ASN A 190 -31.09 1.99 -3.63
C ASN A 190 -31.09 2.05 -2.09
N ASP A 191 -31.12 3.27 -1.57
CA ASP A 191 -31.35 3.46 -0.15
C ASP A 191 -32.82 3.24 0.18
N ILE A 192 -33.07 2.44 1.22
CA ILE A 192 -34.40 2.22 1.79
C ILE A 192 -34.64 3.03 3.07
N GLY A 193 -33.75 3.99 3.35
CA GLY A 193 -33.81 4.93 4.48
C GLY A 193 -32.99 4.51 5.69
N ASN A 194 -32.37 3.32 5.68
CA ASN A 194 -31.47 2.86 6.74
C ASN A 194 -29.99 2.93 6.35
N HIS A 195 -29.68 3.45 5.15
CA HIS A 195 -28.33 3.62 4.62
C HIS A 195 -27.49 2.34 4.69
N THR A 196 -28.14 1.19 4.54
CA THR A 196 -27.53 -0.13 4.72
C THR A 196 -27.72 -0.95 3.45
N PHE A 197 -26.69 -1.70 3.06
CA PHE A 197 -26.84 -2.83 2.14
C PHE A 197 -26.23 -4.07 2.76
N SER A 198 -26.61 -5.24 2.26
CA SER A 198 -26.04 -6.50 2.74
C SER A 198 -25.64 -7.41 1.60
N ILE A 199 -24.58 -8.18 1.83
CA ILE A 199 -24.19 -9.30 0.97
C ILE A 199 -24.23 -10.57 1.80
N GLY A 200 -24.52 -11.70 1.16
CA GLY A 200 -24.51 -12.97 1.85
C GLY A 200 -24.35 -14.15 0.91
N TYR A 201 -23.79 -15.21 1.45
CA TYR A 201 -23.55 -16.45 0.74
C TYR A 201 -24.36 -17.56 1.40
N ARG A 202 -25.16 -18.25 0.61
CA ARG A 202 -25.93 -19.43 1.02
C ARG A 202 -25.25 -20.68 0.50
N ILE A 203 -25.20 -21.73 1.32
CA ILE A 203 -24.91 -23.06 0.82
C ILE A 203 -26.20 -23.64 0.25
N ASP A 204 -26.22 -23.93 -1.05
CA ASP A 204 -27.38 -24.51 -1.70
C ASP A 204 -27.42 -26.02 -1.49
N ASP A 205 -26.32 -26.70 -1.83
CA ASP A 205 -26.17 -28.15 -1.70
C ASP A 205 -24.75 -28.49 -1.23
N HIS A 206 -24.66 -29.45 -0.32
CA HIS A 206 -23.44 -30.13 0.08
C HIS A 206 -23.27 -31.44 -0.69
N ASN A 207 -22.02 -31.77 -1.03
CA ASN A 207 -21.69 -33.06 -1.60
C ASN A 207 -21.75 -34.15 -0.53
N ASN A 208 -22.35 -35.29 -0.89
CA ASN A 208 -22.57 -36.46 -0.03
C ASN A 208 -23.39 -36.19 1.25
N GLN A 209 -24.20 -35.13 1.29
CA GLN A 209 -25.21 -34.98 2.35
C GLN A 209 -26.29 -36.06 2.13
N THR A 210 -26.39 -37.01 3.05
CA THR A 210 -27.31 -38.17 2.90
C THR A 210 -28.59 -38.04 3.71
N GLN A 211 -28.63 -37.10 4.67
CA GLN A 211 -29.76 -36.90 5.58
C GLN A 211 -29.95 -35.41 5.87
N ASN A 212 -31.02 -35.06 6.58
CA ASN A 212 -31.27 -33.68 6.96
C ASN A 212 -30.11 -33.17 7.86
N PRO A 213 -29.53 -31.98 7.55
CA PRO A 213 -28.40 -31.43 8.28
C PRO A 213 -28.69 -31.12 9.76
N CYS A 214 -29.96 -31.07 10.16
CA CYS A 214 -30.38 -30.93 11.55
C CYS A 214 -30.10 -32.16 12.41
N TYR A 215 -29.99 -33.34 11.80
CA TYR A 215 -29.79 -34.62 12.52
C TYR A 215 -28.42 -35.23 12.23
N VAL A 216 -27.84 -34.92 11.07
CA VAL A 216 -26.53 -35.40 10.66
C VAL A 216 -25.71 -34.21 10.18
N ALA A 217 -24.61 -33.95 10.88
CA ALA A 217 -23.73 -32.84 10.53
C ALA A 217 -23.27 -32.93 9.06
N PRO A 218 -23.13 -31.78 8.36
CA PRO A 218 -22.57 -31.73 7.02
C PRO A 218 -21.23 -32.48 6.91
N PRO A 219 -21.03 -33.35 5.90
CA PRO A 219 -19.79 -34.07 5.71
C PRO A 219 -18.62 -33.11 5.49
N THR A 220 -17.82 -32.92 6.54
CA THR A 220 -16.67 -32.02 6.51
C THR A 220 -15.58 -32.48 5.55
N ALA A 221 -15.52 -33.80 5.31
CA ALA A 221 -14.51 -34.43 4.47
C ALA A 221 -14.72 -34.24 2.95
N SER A 222 -15.89 -33.76 2.53
CA SER A 222 -16.26 -33.61 1.11
C SER A 222 -16.88 -32.25 0.77
N ASN A 223 -16.81 -31.28 1.68
CA ASN A 223 -17.42 -29.96 1.52
C ASN A 223 -16.48 -28.82 1.95
N ALA A 224 -16.70 -27.66 1.34
CA ALA A 224 -16.12 -26.39 1.75
C ALA A 224 -17.17 -25.59 2.53
N PHE A 225 -16.71 -24.79 3.49
CA PHE A 225 -17.60 -24.03 4.36
C PHE A 225 -17.15 -22.57 4.50
N PRO A 226 -18.09 -21.68 4.85
CA PRO A 226 -17.80 -20.33 5.31
C PRO A 226 -16.70 -20.25 6.36
N THR A 227 -15.97 -19.15 6.35
CA THR A 227 -14.91 -18.88 7.32
C THR A 227 -15.14 -17.60 8.11
N THR A 228 -14.70 -17.60 9.37
CA THR A 228 -14.54 -16.38 10.17
C THR A 228 -13.07 -16.10 10.44
N ASP A 229 -12.73 -14.87 10.79
CA ASP A 229 -11.37 -14.54 11.22
C ASP A 229 -11.00 -15.15 12.58
N THR A 230 -9.74 -14.96 12.95
CA THR A 230 -9.13 -15.46 14.19
C THR A 230 -8.88 -14.35 15.22
N SER A 231 -9.10 -13.09 14.85
CA SER A 231 -8.93 -11.90 15.70
C SER A 231 -10.07 -11.72 16.71
N GLY A 232 -11.17 -12.45 16.52
CA GLY A 232 -12.30 -12.51 17.45
C GLY A 232 -13.46 -11.62 17.01
N LEU A 233 -14.64 -11.84 17.59
CA LEU A 233 -15.88 -11.21 17.15
C LEU A 233 -15.96 -9.73 17.54
N ALA A 234 -15.70 -8.84 16.59
CA ALA A 234 -15.75 -7.38 16.74
C ALA A 234 -17.09 -6.78 16.29
N GLN A 235 -17.79 -7.37 15.32
CA GLN A 235 -19.01 -6.81 14.72
C GLN A 235 -20.26 -7.71 14.93
N PRO A 236 -20.64 -8.03 16.18
CA PRO A 236 -21.72 -8.98 16.47
C PRO A 236 -23.10 -8.53 15.95
N SER A 237 -23.32 -7.24 15.75
CA SER A 237 -24.59 -6.69 15.25
C SER A 237 -24.66 -6.59 13.72
N GLN A 238 -23.54 -6.80 13.02
CA GLN A 238 -23.47 -6.68 11.55
C GLN A 238 -23.21 -8.01 10.84
N ASN A 239 -22.81 -9.04 11.57
CA ASN A 239 -22.72 -10.41 11.08
C ASN A 239 -24.02 -11.16 11.32
N TRP A 240 -24.51 -11.83 10.29
CA TRP A 240 -25.79 -12.51 10.27
C TRP A 240 -25.63 -13.99 9.90
N ILE A 241 -26.51 -14.81 10.47
CA ILE A 241 -26.80 -16.17 10.01
C ILE A 241 -28.30 -16.28 9.75
N ASN A 242 -28.65 -16.88 8.62
CA ASN A 242 -29.95 -17.48 8.39
C ASN A 242 -29.86 -18.97 8.72
N ALA A 243 -30.38 -19.36 9.87
CA ALA A 243 -30.33 -20.76 10.28
C ALA A 243 -31.56 -21.54 9.84
N VAL A 244 -31.34 -22.78 9.42
CA VAL A 244 -32.43 -23.73 9.16
C VAL A 244 -33.17 -24.07 10.45
N ASN A 245 -34.45 -24.39 10.33
CA ASN A 245 -35.26 -24.77 11.49
C ASN A 245 -35.04 -26.24 11.86
N CYS A 246 -34.22 -26.46 12.88
CA CYS A 246 -33.92 -27.78 13.44
C CYS A 246 -34.72 -28.09 14.72
N GLY A 247 -35.82 -27.38 14.98
CA GLY A 247 -36.68 -27.59 16.14
C GLY A 247 -35.97 -27.32 17.48
N ALA A 248 -36.37 -28.03 18.53
CA ALA A 248 -35.88 -27.79 19.90
C ALA A 248 -34.40 -28.13 20.14
N LEU A 249 -33.79 -28.92 19.24
CA LEU A 249 -32.38 -29.30 19.31
C LEU A 249 -31.48 -28.34 18.51
N GLY A 250 -32.09 -27.41 17.76
CA GLY A 250 -31.40 -26.47 16.89
C GLY A 250 -31.12 -25.12 17.53
N CYS A 251 -30.17 -24.40 16.94
CA CYS A 251 -30.03 -22.97 17.18
C CYS A 251 -31.28 -22.22 16.62
N PRO A 252 -31.60 -21.01 17.14
CA PRO A 252 -32.77 -20.28 16.69
C PRO A 252 -32.74 -20.02 15.17
N SER A 253 -33.79 -20.45 14.47
CA SER A 253 -33.89 -20.38 13.01
C SER A 253 -34.14 -18.96 12.47
N GLY A 254 -33.93 -18.79 11.17
CA GLY A 254 -34.15 -17.55 10.45
C GLY A 254 -32.99 -16.56 10.57
N TRP A 255 -33.15 -15.38 9.95
CA TRP A 255 -32.16 -14.32 9.99
C TRP A 255 -32.00 -13.72 11.39
N LYS A 256 -30.79 -13.80 11.91
CA LYS A 256 -30.41 -13.22 13.21
C LYS A 256 -28.95 -12.76 13.17
N THR A 257 -28.69 -11.64 13.84
CA THR A 257 -27.32 -11.15 14.06
C THR A 257 -26.59 -12.03 15.08
N PHE A 258 -25.27 -12.06 15.06
CA PHE A 258 -24.49 -12.78 16.07
C PHE A 258 -24.78 -12.27 17.49
N ALA A 259 -25.13 -11.00 17.67
CA ALA A 259 -25.55 -10.43 18.95
C ALA A 259 -26.85 -11.05 19.49
N GLN A 260 -27.74 -11.51 18.61
CA GLN A 260 -29.01 -12.16 18.95
C GLN A 260 -28.86 -13.68 19.14
N TRP A 261 -27.69 -14.25 18.81
CA TRP A 261 -27.44 -15.68 18.93
C TRP A 261 -26.92 -16.08 20.31
N PRO A 262 -27.40 -17.20 20.88
CA PRO A 262 -26.78 -17.80 22.06
C PRO A 262 -25.30 -18.09 21.82
N THR A 263 -24.45 -17.86 22.83
CA THR A 263 -22.99 -18.04 22.71
C THR A 263 -22.58 -19.42 22.21
N ALA A 264 -23.33 -20.47 22.58
CA ALA A 264 -23.06 -21.86 22.17
C ALA A 264 -23.24 -22.11 20.65
N CYS A 265 -23.98 -21.25 19.97
CA CYS A 265 -24.30 -21.37 18.55
C CYS A 265 -23.59 -20.33 17.69
N ARG A 266 -22.90 -19.37 18.32
CA ARG A 266 -22.37 -18.17 17.67
C ARG A 266 -20.92 -18.39 17.25
N PRO A 267 -20.55 -17.98 16.02
CA PRO A 267 -19.14 -17.90 15.64
C PRO A 267 -18.32 -17.02 16.58
N THR A 268 -17.05 -17.37 16.75
CA THR A 268 -16.11 -16.65 17.63
C THR A 268 -15.41 -15.48 16.96
N GLY A 269 -15.41 -15.39 15.62
CA GLY A 269 -14.88 -14.30 14.81
C GLY A 269 -15.93 -13.66 13.89
N ASP A 270 -15.53 -12.62 13.15
CA ASP A 270 -16.36 -11.99 12.12
C ASP A 270 -16.29 -12.77 10.80
N TRP A 271 -17.34 -12.73 9.98
CA TRP A 271 -17.31 -13.36 8.67
C TRP A 271 -16.20 -12.79 7.80
N VAL A 272 -15.44 -13.68 7.15
CA VAL A 272 -14.42 -13.27 6.18
C VAL A 272 -15.07 -12.92 4.86
N MET A 273 -15.78 -11.79 4.86
CA MET A 273 -16.49 -11.21 3.73
C MET A 273 -16.11 -9.75 3.54
N ARG A 274 -16.07 -9.31 2.28
CA ARG A 274 -15.96 -7.89 1.94
C ARG A 274 -16.75 -7.56 0.69
N ALA A 275 -17.08 -6.28 0.54
CA ALA A 275 -17.72 -5.74 -0.66
C ALA A 275 -16.96 -4.52 -1.16
N THR A 276 -16.88 -4.37 -2.48
CA THR A 276 -16.45 -3.14 -3.14
C THR A 276 -17.66 -2.53 -3.84
N TYR A 277 -17.91 -1.25 -3.58
CA TYR A 277 -18.99 -0.51 -4.21
C TYR A 277 -18.53 0.84 -4.76
N THR A 278 -19.28 1.33 -5.73
CA THR A 278 -19.10 2.62 -6.38
C THR A 278 -20.42 3.37 -6.34
N PRO A 279 -20.52 4.54 -5.67
CA PRO A 279 -21.73 5.35 -5.76
C PRO A 279 -22.04 5.73 -7.22
N VAL A 280 -23.32 5.79 -7.59
CA VAL A 280 -23.75 6.09 -8.98
C VAL A 280 -23.95 7.58 -9.19
N ASN A 281 -24.32 8.26 -8.12
CA ASN A 281 -24.72 9.66 -8.09
C ASN A 281 -23.70 10.54 -7.36
N CYS A 282 -22.40 10.21 -7.42
CA CYS A 282 -21.43 11.30 -7.36
C CYS A 282 -21.58 12.08 -8.67
N ALA A 283 -22.56 12.98 -8.72
CA ALA A 283 -22.32 14.28 -9.31
C ALA A 283 -21.00 14.72 -8.67
N ALA A 284 -19.90 14.58 -9.44
CA ALA A 284 -18.53 14.55 -8.97
C ALA A 284 -18.38 15.48 -7.80
N LEU A 285 -18.14 14.93 -6.60
CA LEU A 285 -18.27 15.61 -5.30
C LEU A 285 -18.18 17.12 -5.48
N GLN A 286 -19.35 17.77 -5.51
CA GLN A 286 -19.43 19.19 -5.82
C GLN A 286 -19.42 19.97 -4.53
N GLY A 287 -18.80 21.12 -4.60
CA GLY A 287 -18.64 22.04 -3.49
C GLY A 287 -18.59 23.45 -4.02
N ALA A 288 -18.62 24.41 -3.10
CA ALA A 288 -18.42 25.81 -3.43
C ALA A 288 -17.05 25.99 -4.09
N CYS A 289 -17.09 26.35 -5.38
CA CYS A 289 -15.96 26.83 -6.15
C CYS A 289 -15.97 28.35 -6.13
N CYS A 290 -14.92 28.93 -5.58
CA CYS A 290 -14.77 30.37 -5.46
C CYS A 290 -13.84 30.91 -6.55
N ILE A 291 -14.41 31.61 -7.53
CA ILE A 291 -13.66 32.36 -8.54
C ILE A 291 -13.78 33.85 -8.18
N GLY A 292 -12.77 34.36 -7.47
CA GLY A 292 -12.88 35.67 -6.83
C GLY A 292 -13.95 35.66 -5.74
N THR A 293 -14.98 36.52 -5.88
CA THR A 293 -16.14 36.60 -4.97
C THR A 293 -17.33 35.77 -5.44
N ASN A 294 -17.29 35.24 -6.65
CA ASN A 294 -18.39 34.46 -7.22
C ASN A 294 -18.29 33.02 -6.74
N CYS A 295 -19.40 32.51 -6.22
CA CYS A 295 -19.54 31.12 -5.83
C CYS A 295 -20.36 30.37 -6.86
N ALA A 296 -19.80 29.27 -7.38
CA ALA A 296 -20.53 28.29 -8.15
C ALA A 296 -20.37 26.92 -7.51
N ILE A 297 -21.39 26.07 -7.59
CA ILE A 297 -21.24 24.66 -7.23
C ILE A 297 -20.57 23.96 -8.41
N ALA A 298 -19.36 23.44 -8.21
CA ALA A 298 -18.59 22.76 -9.24
C ALA A 298 -17.82 21.59 -8.63
N THR A 299 -17.26 20.72 -9.47
CA THR A 299 -16.36 19.64 -9.05
C THR A 299 -14.99 20.22 -8.70
N GLN A 300 -14.16 19.53 -7.91
CA GLN A 300 -12.79 19.98 -7.65
C GLN A 300 -11.99 20.18 -8.96
N ALA A 301 -12.12 19.24 -9.91
CA ALA A 301 -11.40 19.30 -11.18
C ALA A 301 -11.83 20.49 -12.04
N ASP A 302 -13.15 20.72 -12.18
CA ASP A 302 -13.69 21.84 -12.95
C ASP A 302 -13.39 23.18 -12.28
N CYS A 303 -13.41 23.22 -10.94
CA CYS A 303 -13.07 24.41 -10.19
C CYS A 303 -11.61 24.82 -10.41
N LEU A 304 -10.68 23.86 -10.34
CA LEU A 304 -9.27 24.10 -10.61
C LEU A 304 -9.02 24.47 -12.07
N ALA A 305 -9.71 23.81 -13.01
CA ALA A 305 -9.63 24.13 -14.44
C ALA A 305 -10.15 25.55 -14.76
N ALA A 306 -11.16 26.01 -14.02
CA ALA A 306 -11.68 27.37 -14.10
C ALA A 306 -10.86 28.42 -13.32
N GLY A 307 -9.75 28.01 -12.67
CA GLY A 307 -8.90 28.90 -11.87
C GLY A 307 -9.51 29.32 -10.52
N GLY A 308 -10.49 28.57 -10.02
CA GLY A 308 -11.17 28.81 -8.74
C GLY A 308 -10.57 28.03 -7.56
N ALA A 309 -10.89 28.49 -6.35
CA ALA A 309 -10.55 27.82 -5.10
C ALA A 309 -11.71 26.92 -4.63
N TYR A 310 -11.47 25.62 -4.58
CA TYR A 310 -12.45 24.63 -4.16
C TYR A 310 -12.55 24.54 -2.63
N ARG A 311 -13.76 24.65 -2.06
CA ARG A 311 -14.00 24.72 -0.61
C ARG A 311 -14.32 23.37 0.06
N GLY A 312 -14.14 22.28 -0.68
CA GLY A 312 -14.39 20.93 -0.19
C GLY A 312 -15.82 20.45 -0.47
N ASP A 313 -15.99 19.14 -0.38
CA ASP A 313 -17.20 18.46 -0.81
C ASP A 313 -18.39 18.76 0.12
N GLY A 314 -19.57 19.00 -0.47
CA GLY A 314 -20.78 19.34 0.30
C GLY A 314 -20.80 20.77 0.86
N SER A 315 -19.80 21.59 0.53
CA SER A 315 -19.81 23.02 0.86
C SER A 315 -20.85 23.76 0.02
N ILE A 316 -21.73 24.52 0.68
CA ILE A 316 -22.82 25.25 0.02
C ILE A 316 -22.36 26.63 -0.46
N CYS A 317 -22.84 27.05 -1.62
CA CYS A 317 -22.57 28.39 -2.11
C CYS A 317 -23.35 29.43 -1.33
N THR A 318 -22.64 30.12 -0.44
CA THR A 318 -23.14 31.28 0.31
C THR A 318 -22.24 32.48 0.02
N ALA A 319 -22.79 33.69 0.16
CA ALA A 319 -22.02 34.91 -0.06
C ALA A 319 -20.77 34.99 0.84
N SER A 320 -20.74 34.27 1.98
CA SER A 320 -19.65 34.26 2.95
C SER A 320 -18.57 33.21 2.71
N ILE A 321 -18.84 32.11 1.99
CA ILE A 321 -17.87 31.01 1.79
C ILE A 321 -16.76 31.36 0.79
N CYS A 322 -17.02 32.34 -0.08
CA CYS A 322 -16.03 32.92 -0.99
C CYS A 322 -15.43 34.24 -0.47
N LEU A 323 -15.80 34.65 0.76
CA LEU A 323 -15.07 35.70 1.46
C LEU A 323 -13.84 35.06 2.14
N PRO A 324 -12.67 35.71 2.12
CA PRO A 324 -11.51 35.28 2.90
C PRO A 324 -11.86 35.33 4.40
N GLN A 325 -11.83 34.20 5.09
CA GLN A 325 -12.27 34.07 6.50
C GLN A 325 -11.15 34.37 7.51
N GLY A 326 -9.99 34.88 7.08
CA GLY A 326 -8.88 35.19 7.98
C GLY A 326 -7.86 36.17 7.43
N ASN A 327 -7.13 36.80 8.36
CA ASN A 327 -5.93 37.56 8.05
C ASN A 327 -4.82 36.60 7.62
N ASN A 328 -4.06 37.00 6.60
CA ASN A 328 -2.79 36.39 6.22
C ASN A 328 -1.64 37.39 6.39
N ALA A 329 -0.42 36.86 6.46
CA ALA A 329 0.78 37.67 6.48
C ALA A 329 0.93 38.35 5.12
N CYS A 330 0.86 39.69 5.08
CA CYS A 330 1.04 40.46 3.85
C CYS A 330 2.43 41.08 3.78
N CYS A 331 3.24 40.64 2.82
CA CYS A 331 4.64 41.07 2.68
C CYS A 331 4.79 42.21 1.67
N PHE A 332 5.47 43.28 2.04
CA PHE A 332 5.72 44.41 1.14
C PHE A 332 7.19 44.45 0.70
N ALA A 333 7.45 44.15 -0.57
CA ALA A 333 8.82 44.10 -1.09
C ALA A 333 9.55 45.45 -0.99
N ALA A 334 8.83 46.57 -1.11
CA ALA A 334 9.40 47.91 -1.05
C ALA A 334 9.88 48.31 0.35
N THR A 335 9.27 47.78 1.41
CA THR A 335 9.57 48.16 2.81
C THR A 335 10.18 47.03 3.62
N GLY A 336 10.17 45.79 3.11
CA GLY A 336 10.52 44.59 3.86
C GLY A 336 9.55 44.26 5.00
N GLY A 337 8.46 45.03 5.14
CA GLY A 337 7.50 44.91 6.24
C GLY A 337 6.46 43.80 6.01
N CYS A 338 5.91 43.30 7.12
CA CYS A 338 4.78 42.38 7.15
C CYS A 338 3.61 43.00 7.92
N VAL A 339 2.41 42.99 7.36
CA VAL A 339 1.18 43.39 8.06
C VAL A 339 0.13 42.27 7.95
N ASN A 340 -0.58 41.98 9.03
CA ASN A 340 -1.71 41.03 8.98
C ASN A 340 -2.89 41.72 8.28
N LEU A 341 -3.13 41.36 7.02
CA LEU A 341 -4.23 41.89 6.20
C LEU A 341 -5.08 40.72 5.70
N SER A 342 -6.29 41.00 5.19
CA SER A 342 -6.97 40.01 4.37
C SER A 342 -6.22 39.82 3.05
N TYR A 343 -6.40 38.67 2.40
CA TYR A 343 -5.77 38.38 1.10
C TYR A 343 -6.01 39.49 0.06
N GLN A 344 -7.24 40.02 0.00
CA GLN A 344 -7.61 41.09 -0.93
C GLN A 344 -7.05 42.45 -0.53
N SER A 345 -7.07 42.78 0.77
CA SER A 345 -6.45 44.02 1.27
C SER A 345 -4.93 44.01 1.06
N CYS A 346 -4.30 42.84 1.09
CA CYS A 346 -2.88 42.68 0.83
C CYS A 346 -2.53 43.01 -0.63
N LEU A 347 -3.23 42.38 -1.58
CA LEU A 347 -3.05 42.66 -3.01
C LEU A 347 -3.40 44.12 -3.35
N GLY A 348 -4.49 44.64 -2.78
CA GLY A 348 -4.90 46.03 -2.97
C GLY A 348 -3.91 47.06 -2.43
N ALA A 349 -3.14 46.70 -1.39
CA ALA A 349 -2.05 47.52 -0.87
C ALA A 349 -0.73 47.36 -1.65
N GLY A 350 -0.68 46.48 -2.66
CA GLY A 350 0.53 46.17 -3.43
C GLY A 350 1.50 45.21 -2.71
N GLY A 351 1.01 44.46 -1.71
CA GLY A 351 1.77 43.43 -1.00
C GLY A 351 1.55 42.03 -1.58
N SER A 352 2.44 41.10 -1.20
CA SER A 352 2.37 39.69 -1.55
C SER A 352 1.78 38.88 -0.37
N PRO A 353 0.61 38.24 -0.56
CA PRO A 353 -0.05 37.48 0.50
C PRO A 353 0.66 36.14 0.79
N GLY A 354 0.84 35.82 2.07
CA GLY A 354 1.26 34.50 2.55
C GLY A 354 0.10 33.50 2.63
N PRO A 355 0.38 32.25 3.03
CA PRO A 355 -0.63 31.18 3.17
C PRO A 355 -1.80 31.58 4.07
N GLU A 356 -2.98 31.01 3.84
CA GLU A 356 -4.16 31.27 4.66
C GLU A 356 -3.90 30.89 6.13
N GLY A 357 -4.26 31.79 7.07
CA GLY A 357 -3.98 31.62 8.50
C GLY A 357 -2.54 31.94 8.94
N SER A 358 -1.66 32.33 8.02
CA SER A 358 -0.32 32.81 8.38
C SER A 358 -0.38 34.18 9.06
N ALA A 359 0.42 34.39 10.09
CA ALA A 359 0.55 35.69 10.77
C ALA A 359 1.97 36.23 10.63
N CYS A 360 2.12 37.55 10.56
CA CYS A 360 3.43 38.21 10.49
C CYS A 360 4.37 37.93 11.68
N GLY A 361 3.86 37.37 12.78
CA GLY A 361 4.69 36.96 13.92
C GLY A 361 5.41 35.62 13.71
N THR A 362 4.93 34.77 12.80
CA THR A 362 5.50 33.44 12.53
C THR A 362 5.94 33.27 11.08
N TYR A 363 5.37 34.05 10.17
CA TYR A 363 5.69 34.02 8.75
C TYR A 363 6.81 34.99 8.43
N VAL A 364 7.92 34.47 7.91
CA VAL A 364 9.07 35.30 7.52
C VAL A 364 8.89 35.79 6.08
N CYS A 365 8.63 37.08 5.94
CA CYS A 365 8.65 37.75 4.64
C CYS A 365 10.08 37.82 4.10
N PHE A 366 10.27 37.44 2.83
CA PHE A 366 11.55 37.47 2.12
C PHE A 366 12.67 36.75 2.89
N PRO A 367 12.61 35.41 3.01
CA PRO A 367 13.64 34.66 3.71
C PRO A 367 15.00 34.91 3.06
N THR A 368 15.98 35.37 3.86
CA THR A 368 17.36 35.56 3.42
C THR A 368 18.31 34.74 4.28
N GLY A 369 19.42 34.32 3.67
CA GLY A 369 20.40 33.44 4.30
C GLY A 369 21.67 33.33 3.45
N ALA A 370 22.67 32.62 3.96
CA ALA A 370 23.91 32.36 3.25
C ALA A 370 23.69 31.36 2.11
N CYS A 371 24.44 31.56 1.02
CA CYS A 371 24.44 30.70 -0.16
C CYS A 371 25.87 30.25 -0.44
N CYS A 372 26.10 28.93 -0.46
CA CYS A 372 27.39 28.36 -0.82
C CYS A 372 27.44 28.05 -2.32
N LEU A 373 28.34 28.71 -3.04
CA LEU A 373 28.59 28.43 -4.46
C LEU A 373 29.47 27.19 -4.62
N SER A 374 29.40 26.56 -5.78
CA SER A 374 30.24 25.41 -6.15
C SER A 374 31.74 25.72 -6.18
N SER A 375 32.12 27.00 -6.25
CA SER A 375 33.51 27.47 -6.14
C SER A 375 34.04 27.52 -4.70
N GLY A 376 33.20 27.25 -3.69
CA GLY A 376 33.53 27.46 -2.27
C GLY A 376 33.29 28.89 -1.78
N ALA A 377 32.90 29.82 -2.66
CA ALA A 377 32.54 31.17 -2.24
C ALA A 377 31.19 31.17 -1.49
N CYS A 378 31.13 31.89 -0.38
CA CYS A 378 29.87 32.19 0.29
C CYS A 378 29.34 33.56 -0.12
N VAL A 379 28.09 33.63 -0.57
CA VAL A 379 27.39 34.87 -0.88
C VAL A 379 26.11 34.98 -0.06
N GLY A 380 25.84 36.14 0.55
CA GLY A 380 24.63 36.34 1.33
C GLY A 380 24.75 37.48 2.34
N PRO A 381 23.64 37.83 3.02
CA PRO A 381 22.34 37.16 2.99
C PRO A 381 21.57 37.41 1.69
N ILE A 382 21.07 36.35 1.06
CA ILE A 382 20.35 36.38 -0.22
C ILE A 382 19.12 35.43 -0.17
N SER A 383 18.16 35.56 -1.09
CA SER A 383 16.98 34.67 -1.12
C SER A 383 17.32 33.26 -1.64
N PRO A 384 16.54 32.22 -1.28
CA PRO A 384 16.70 30.87 -1.81
C PRO A 384 16.66 30.82 -3.34
N THR A 385 15.76 31.59 -3.96
CA THR A 385 15.63 31.65 -5.43
C THR A 385 16.87 32.24 -6.09
N ASN A 386 17.41 33.33 -5.53
CA ASN A 386 18.61 33.95 -6.08
C ASN A 386 19.88 33.11 -5.79
N CYS A 387 19.88 32.35 -4.71
CA CYS A 387 20.94 31.37 -4.42
C CYS A 387 20.95 30.24 -5.47
N ALA A 388 19.78 29.67 -5.76
CA ALA A 388 19.62 28.66 -6.79
C ALA A 388 19.97 29.20 -8.20
N ALA A 389 19.59 30.45 -8.50
CA ALA A 389 19.93 31.11 -9.75
C ALA A 389 21.44 31.30 -9.96
N GLN A 390 22.23 31.34 -8.88
CA GLN A 390 23.70 31.37 -8.92
C GLN A 390 24.34 29.97 -8.91
N GLY A 391 23.55 28.91 -9.00
CA GLY A 391 24.03 27.53 -8.91
C GLY A 391 24.57 27.16 -7.52
N GLY A 392 24.13 27.88 -6.48
CA GLY A 392 24.56 27.68 -5.10
C GLY A 392 23.55 26.94 -4.24
N ASN A 393 24.03 26.42 -3.11
CA ASN A 393 23.25 25.72 -2.10
C ASN A 393 22.90 26.65 -0.94
N TYR A 394 21.61 26.84 -0.69
CA TYR A 394 21.10 27.71 0.37
C TYR A 394 21.24 27.07 1.76
N GLN A 395 21.78 27.81 2.72
CA GLN A 395 22.22 27.28 4.02
C GLN A 395 21.19 27.46 5.14
N GLY A 396 20.04 28.05 4.83
CA GLY A 396 18.93 28.23 5.77
C GLY A 396 18.69 29.69 6.15
N LEU A 397 17.50 29.95 6.69
CA LEU A 397 17.03 31.28 7.05
C LEU A 397 17.85 31.90 8.18
N GLY A 398 18.25 33.16 8.03
CA GLY A 398 19.00 33.91 9.05
C GLY A 398 20.48 33.52 9.17
N THR A 399 20.96 32.60 8.33
CA THR A 399 22.39 32.26 8.28
C THR A 399 23.19 33.36 7.57
N SER A 400 24.43 33.58 7.99
CA SER A 400 25.35 34.53 7.37
C SER A 400 26.63 33.84 6.89
N CYS A 401 27.33 34.45 5.94
CA CYS A 401 28.63 33.94 5.49
C CYS A 401 29.74 34.01 6.55
N ALA A 402 29.51 34.68 7.68
CA ALA A 402 30.41 34.63 8.83
C ALA A 402 30.19 33.37 9.69
N SER A 403 29.00 32.77 9.64
CA SER A 403 28.61 31.59 10.42
C SER A 403 28.61 30.28 9.64
N VAL A 404 28.70 30.36 8.31
CA VAL A 404 28.62 29.22 7.40
C VAL A 404 29.98 29.00 6.75
N SER A 405 30.46 27.76 6.76
CA SER A 405 31.66 27.34 6.04
C SER A 405 31.27 26.69 4.72
N CYS A 406 31.69 27.29 3.60
CA CYS A 406 31.53 26.73 2.26
C CYS A 406 32.88 26.12 1.82
N PRO A 407 33.09 24.80 1.91
CA PRO A 407 34.36 24.18 1.51
C PRO A 407 34.57 24.33 0.00
N ALA A 408 35.78 24.75 -0.39
CA ALA A 408 36.17 24.82 -1.80
C ALA A 408 36.38 23.41 -2.38
N PRO A 409 36.07 23.18 -3.67
CA PRO A 409 36.31 21.90 -4.30
C PRO A 409 37.80 21.59 -4.35
N GLN A 410 38.17 20.37 -3.94
CA GLN A 410 39.52 19.86 -4.02
C GLN A 410 39.70 19.01 -5.29
N GLY A 411 40.93 18.94 -5.77
CA GLY A 411 41.32 18.13 -6.92
C GLY A 411 42.82 17.97 -7.03
N ALA A 412 43.28 17.17 -7.98
CA ALA A 412 44.69 16.93 -8.24
C ALA A 412 45.40 18.20 -8.73
N ALA A 413 46.53 18.50 -8.11
CA ALA A 413 47.45 19.57 -8.46
C ALA A 413 48.80 18.97 -8.84
N CYS A 414 49.18 19.11 -10.10
CA CYS A 414 50.35 18.52 -10.71
C CYS A 414 51.54 19.48 -10.66
N PHE A 415 52.60 19.10 -9.98
CA PHE A 415 53.85 19.86 -9.92
C PHE A 415 54.77 19.47 -11.08
N PRO A 416 55.67 20.37 -11.53
CA PRO A 416 56.58 20.10 -12.65
C PRO A 416 57.53 18.90 -12.48
N ASN A 417 57.66 18.38 -11.27
CA ASN A 417 58.50 17.23 -10.93
C ASN A 417 57.72 15.90 -10.86
N GLY A 418 56.49 15.86 -11.39
CA GLY A 418 55.61 14.68 -11.36
C GLY A 418 54.84 14.47 -10.05
N PHE A 419 55.14 15.26 -9.01
CA PHE A 419 54.45 15.16 -7.72
C PHE A 419 53.00 15.67 -7.81
N CYS A 420 52.07 14.99 -7.12
CA CYS A 420 50.66 15.35 -7.12
C CYS A 420 50.12 15.51 -5.69
N LEU A 421 49.36 16.58 -5.44
CA LEU A 421 48.62 16.78 -4.18
C LEU A 421 47.14 17.08 -4.43
N ILE A 422 46.28 16.64 -3.52
CA ILE A 422 44.86 17.02 -3.52
C ILE A 422 44.70 18.35 -2.78
N MET A 423 44.39 19.41 -3.50
CA MET A 423 44.22 20.74 -2.93
C MET A 423 43.20 21.57 -3.71
N THR A 424 42.88 22.76 -3.21
CA THR A 424 42.00 23.69 -3.91
C THR A 424 42.73 24.28 -5.13
N GLN A 425 41.97 24.75 -6.13
CA GLN A 425 42.56 25.41 -7.29
C GLN A 425 43.43 26.63 -6.90
N ALA A 426 43.02 27.38 -5.88
CA ALA A 426 43.77 28.54 -5.40
C ALA A 426 45.12 28.12 -4.79
N ASP A 427 45.13 27.07 -3.97
CA ASP A 427 46.36 26.55 -3.36
C ASP A 427 47.30 25.95 -4.40
N ALA A 428 46.76 25.30 -5.45
CA ALA A 428 47.53 24.76 -6.56
C ALA A 428 48.27 25.86 -7.31
N VAL A 429 47.55 26.91 -7.71
CA VAL A 429 48.14 28.07 -8.41
C VAL A 429 49.14 28.79 -7.50
N ALA A 430 48.83 28.98 -6.22
CA ALA A 430 49.74 29.61 -5.26
C ALA A 430 51.03 28.80 -5.03
N SER A 431 50.94 27.47 -5.16
CA SER A 431 52.08 26.55 -5.02
C SER A 431 52.84 26.31 -6.33
N GLY A 432 52.41 26.92 -7.45
CA GLY A 432 53.03 26.74 -8.77
C GLY A 432 52.70 25.41 -9.45
N ALA A 433 51.62 24.73 -9.02
CA ALA A 433 51.13 23.48 -9.61
C ALA A 433 50.01 23.75 -10.64
N THR A 434 49.91 22.88 -11.64
CA THR A 434 48.82 22.87 -12.62
C THR A 434 47.63 22.11 -12.04
N TRP A 435 46.47 22.76 -11.94
CA TRP A 435 45.27 22.14 -11.36
C TRP A 435 44.48 21.36 -12.42
N ALA A 436 44.24 20.07 -12.17
CA ALA A 436 43.68 19.14 -13.15
C ALA A 436 42.14 19.07 -13.17
N GLY A 437 41.44 19.76 -12.27
CA GLY A 437 39.98 19.77 -12.20
C GLY A 437 39.43 19.39 -10.81
N ALA A 438 38.16 19.69 -10.55
CA ALA A 438 37.53 19.34 -9.27
C ALA A 438 37.19 17.84 -9.25
N GLY A 439 37.46 17.18 -8.12
CA GLY A 439 37.16 15.75 -7.94
C GLY A 439 38.16 14.79 -8.61
N THR A 440 39.21 15.31 -9.24
CA THR A 440 40.31 14.49 -9.78
C THR A 440 41.24 13.99 -8.66
N THR A 441 41.91 12.87 -8.90
CA THR A 441 42.73 12.16 -7.90
C THR A 441 44.19 12.09 -8.31
N CYS A 442 45.09 11.96 -7.33
CA CYS A 442 46.51 11.71 -7.54
C CYS A 442 46.83 10.21 -7.58
N ALA A 443 46.04 9.43 -8.32
CA ALA A 443 46.33 8.01 -8.50
C ALA A 443 47.53 7.85 -9.44
N ASP A 444 48.38 6.87 -9.13
CA ASP A 444 49.54 6.42 -9.89
C ASP A 444 49.31 4.93 -10.11
N SER A 445 48.74 4.59 -11.27
CA SER A 445 48.26 3.23 -11.57
C SER A 445 49.35 2.36 -12.20
N ASP A 446 50.30 2.97 -12.90
CA ASP A 446 51.45 2.30 -13.54
C ASP A 446 52.68 2.18 -12.63
N GLY A 447 52.68 2.89 -11.49
CA GLY A 447 53.70 2.81 -10.45
C GLY A 447 55.01 3.51 -10.82
N ASP A 448 54.99 4.45 -11.76
CA ASP A 448 56.18 5.15 -12.24
C ASP A 448 56.66 6.28 -11.30
N GLY A 449 55.86 6.61 -10.27
CA GLY A 449 56.13 7.67 -9.30
C GLY A 449 55.56 9.04 -9.68
N THR A 450 54.81 9.12 -10.78
CA THR A 450 54.05 10.27 -11.28
C THR A 450 52.57 9.91 -11.26
N ALA A 451 51.70 10.82 -10.83
CA ALA A 451 50.26 10.53 -10.92
C ALA A 451 49.82 10.50 -12.39
N ASP A 452 48.93 9.56 -12.78
CA ASP A 452 48.47 9.36 -14.17
C ASP A 452 47.92 10.64 -14.80
N ILE A 453 47.29 11.50 -13.98
CA ILE A 453 46.73 12.79 -14.41
C ILE A 453 47.77 13.90 -14.59
N CYS A 454 48.99 13.67 -14.11
CA CYS A 454 50.12 14.58 -14.13
C CYS A 454 51.24 14.12 -15.08
N GLY A 455 51.28 12.82 -15.40
CA GLY A 455 52.07 12.26 -16.48
C GLY A 455 51.51 12.66 -17.84
N GLY A 456 52.31 12.56 -18.88
CA GLY A 456 51.85 12.71 -20.26
C GLY A 456 50.84 11.61 -20.63
N SER A 457 50.60 11.44 -21.93
CA SER A 457 49.85 10.27 -22.40
C SER A 457 50.44 8.99 -21.77
N PRO A 458 49.61 8.04 -21.29
CA PRO A 458 50.10 6.76 -20.78
C PRO A 458 51.02 6.00 -21.76
N GLY A 459 50.98 6.34 -23.05
CA GLY A 459 51.90 5.78 -24.04
C GLY A 459 53.32 6.35 -24.03
N ASP A 460 53.60 7.45 -23.33
CA ASP A 460 54.90 8.13 -23.27
C ASP A 460 55.77 7.55 -22.14
N ILE A 461 56.17 6.28 -22.30
CA ILE A 461 56.87 5.50 -21.26
C ILE A 461 58.22 6.14 -20.87
N ASN A 462 58.89 6.83 -21.80
CA ASN A 462 60.17 7.46 -21.52
C ASN A 462 60.05 8.92 -21.02
N ASN A 463 58.82 9.44 -20.93
CA ASN A 463 58.48 10.80 -20.51
C ASN A 463 59.21 11.90 -21.30
N ASP A 464 59.46 11.70 -22.60
CA ASP A 464 60.09 12.68 -23.48
C ASP A 464 59.10 13.67 -24.11
N GLY A 465 57.81 13.48 -23.85
CA GLY A 465 56.71 14.30 -24.33
C GLY A 465 56.15 13.85 -25.68
N SER A 466 56.60 12.72 -26.24
CA SER A 466 56.16 12.20 -27.53
C SER A 466 56.04 10.67 -27.53
N VAL A 467 54.82 10.14 -27.64
CA VAL A 467 54.60 8.70 -27.87
C VAL A 467 55.11 8.29 -29.25
N ASN A 468 56.24 7.59 -29.31
CA ASN A 468 56.90 7.24 -30.55
C ASN A 468 57.62 5.87 -30.50
N GLY A 469 58.49 5.61 -31.48
CA GLY A 469 59.25 4.36 -31.60
C GLY A 469 60.15 4.05 -30.40
N LEU A 470 60.54 5.05 -29.61
CA LEU A 470 61.30 4.86 -28.39
C LEU A 470 60.45 4.25 -27.27
N ASP A 471 59.21 4.70 -27.10
CA ASP A 471 58.28 4.13 -26.11
C ASP A 471 57.87 2.71 -26.48
N LEU A 472 57.59 2.49 -27.77
CA LEU A 472 57.33 1.15 -28.29
C LEU A 472 58.51 0.21 -28.03
N ALA A 473 59.76 0.69 -28.17
CA ALA A 473 60.93 -0.13 -27.88
C ALA A 473 61.02 -0.51 -26.39
N ILE A 474 60.64 0.39 -25.49
CA ILE A 474 60.62 0.12 -24.05
C ILE A 474 59.53 -0.91 -23.74
N LEU A 475 58.31 -0.74 -24.26
CA LEU A 475 57.23 -1.71 -24.09
C LEU A 475 57.62 -3.10 -24.59
N LEU A 476 58.17 -3.20 -25.80
CA LEU A 476 58.60 -4.49 -26.37
C LEU A 476 59.75 -5.13 -25.58
N SER A 477 60.59 -4.33 -24.94
CA SER A 477 61.66 -4.85 -24.07
C SER A 477 61.14 -5.46 -22.77
N ALA A 478 59.95 -5.03 -22.33
CA ALA A 478 59.29 -5.49 -21.10
C ALA A 478 58.17 -6.51 -21.37
N TRP A 479 58.03 -7.00 -22.60
CA TRP A 479 56.91 -7.87 -22.99
C TRP A 479 56.78 -9.13 -22.13
N GLY A 480 55.62 -9.32 -21.53
CA GLY A 480 55.30 -10.45 -20.65
C GLY A 480 55.81 -10.31 -19.21
N LEU A 481 56.41 -9.17 -18.83
CA LEU A 481 56.72 -8.85 -17.45
C LEU A 481 55.47 -8.39 -16.70
N THR A 482 55.47 -8.55 -15.37
CA THR A 482 54.37 -8.12 -14.50
C THR A 482 54.63 -6.72 -13.96
N GLY A 483 53.74 -5.76 -14.26
CA GLY A 483 53.81 -4.37 -13.80
C GLY A 483 55.00 -3.56 -14.35
N GLY A 484 55.23 -2.41 -13.71
CA GLY A 484 56.29 -1.46 -14.07
C GLY A 484 55.83 -0.47 -15.16
N SER A 485 56.70 0.46 -15.53
CA SER A 485 56.36 1.59 -16.42
C SER A 485 55.92 1.21 -17.84
N ALA A 486 55.99 -0.07 -18.23
CA ALA A 486 55.50 -0.57 -19.50
C ALA A 486 54.09 -1.20 -19.43
N ASP A 487 53.54 -1.37 -18.24
CA ASP A 487 52.16 -1.80 -17.97
C ASP A 487 51.25 -0.55 -17.95
N VAL A 488 51.14 0.09 -19.11
CA VAL A 488 50.53 1.42 -19.27
C VAL A 488 49.01 1.40 -19.13
N ASN A 489 48.39 0.22 -19.14
CA ASN A 489 46.95 0.06 -18.86
C ASN A 489 46.66 -0.39 -17.41
N GLY A 490 47.71 -0.72 -16.64
CA GLY A 490 47.62 -1.11 -15.23
C GLY A 490 46.92 -2.47 -14.98
N ASP A 491 46.90 -3.37 -15.96
CA ASP A 491 46.26 -4.69 -15.84
C ASP A 491 47.15 -5.73 -15.12
N GLY A 492 48.39 -5.36 -14.81
CA GLY A 492 49.36 -6.15 -14.08
C GLY A 492 50.31 -6.95 -14.97
N ILE A 493 50.21 -6.86 -16.30
CA ILE A 493 51.06 -7.61 -17.23
C ILE A 493 51.26 -6.88 -18.58
N VAL A 494 52.51 -6.63 -18.96
CA VAL A 494 52.86 -6.00 -20.23
C VAL A 494 52.52 -6.91 -21.42
N ASN A 495 51.48 -6.57 -22.17
CA ASN A 495 50.96 -7.39 -23.26
C ASN A 495 50.37 -6.57 -24.43
N GLY A 496 49.54 -7.21 -25.25
CA GLY A 496 48.87 -6.55 -26.38
C GLY A 496 47.90 -5.43 -25.98
N GLY A 497 47.39 -5.44 -24.74
CA GLY A 497 46.60 -4.35 -24.17
C GLY A 497 47.40 -3.06 -24.05
N ASP A 498 48.63 -3.13 -23.53
CA ASP A 498 49.55 -2.01 -23.38
C ASP A 498 49.99 -1.45 -24.74
N LEU A 499 50.26 -2.35 -25.70
CA LEU A 499 50.57 -1.96 -27.07
C LEU A 499 49.43 -1.16 -27.71
N ALA A 500 48.18 -1.51 -27.41
CA ALA A 500 47.03 -0.79 -27.95
C ALA A 500 46.95 0.65 -27.43
N VAL A 501 47.39 0.91 -26.19
CA VAL A 501 47.46 2.25 -25.60
C VAL A 501 48.55 3.08 -26.29
N ILE A 502 49.77 2.54 -26.45
CA ILE A 502 50.85 3.25 -27.18
C ILE A 502 50.42 3.62 -28.61
N LEU A 503 49.78 2.68 -29.32
CA LEU A 503 49.35 2.93 -30.69
C LEU A 503 48.18 3.91 -30.79
N SER A 504 47.30 3.94 -29.78
CA SER A 504 46.20 4.91 -29.67
C SER A 504 46.74 6.32 -29.52
N ASP A 505 47.81 6.46 -28.72
CA ASP A 505 48.33 7.76 -28.33
C ASP A 505 49.53 8.22 -29.17
N TRP A 506 49.80 7.51 -30.28
CA TRP A 506 50.95 7.75 -31.15
C TRP A 506 51.02 9.19 -31.65
N THR A 507 52.16 9.85 -31.41
CA THR A 507 52.35 11.27 -31.76
C THR A 507 53.32 11.51 -32.92
N GLY A 508 54.14 10.53 -33.32
CA GLY A 508 55.01 10.66 -34.49
C GLY A 508 56.21 9.74 -34.48
#